data_AF-A0AA39PCX3-F1
#
_entry.id   AF-A0AA39PCX3-F1
#
_cell.length_a   1.000
_cell.length_b   1.000
_cell.length_c   1.000
_cell.angle_alpha   90.00
_cell.angle_beta   90.00
_cell.angle_gamma   90.00
#
_symmetry.space_group_name_H-M   'P 1'
#
loop_
_entity.id
_entity.type
_entity.pdbx_description
1 polymer ?
#
loop_
_entity_poly.entity_id
_entity_poly.type
_entity_poly.pdbx_seq_one_letter_code
_entity_poly.pdbx_strand_id
1 'polypeptide(L)'
;MTRSLSVAFSFILFGFSAANSLLSPANNATLLNRAASLSSGCGTSGSLSCSTSASGQDLCCFESPGGLLVQPQFWDFNPSTGPSNSWTIHGLWPDHCDSTFDQSCDPSRAYTGIASLLTNNGASDTLSFMQTHWVDINGDNEGFWEHEWSKHGTCMSTLELDCFSDITKGQEAVAYFQTVVALYKVRLRVELLVMADYFDGQTLPTYDWLANQGITPSSTATYSLSKVLAALKTESGGFTPALDCDGGSLNQIYWYFNLRGSGR
;
A
#
# COMPACT_ATOMS: atom_id res chain seq x y z
N MET A 1 38.44 34.43 -26.92
CA MET A 1 37.87 35.07 -25.71
C MET A 1 37.25 33.97 -24.84
N THR A 2 38.07 33.41 -23.96
CA THR A 2 37.70 32.40 -22.97
C THR A 2 37.55 33.10 -21.62
N ARG A 3 36.37 33.04 -21.01
CA ARG A 3 36.15 33.53 -19.64
C ARG A 3 36.12 32.33 -18.69
N SER A 4 37.22 32.10 -17.98
CA SER A 4 37.25 31.28 -16.78
C SER A 4 36.72 32.09 -15.61
N LEU A 5 35.80 31.52 -14.85
CA LEU A 5 35.29 32.11 -13.60
C LEU A 5 35.96 31.36 -12.44
N SER A 6 36.89 32.04 -11.76
CA SER A 6 37.48 31.57 -10.50
C SER A 6 36.55 31.93 -9.35
N VAL A 7 36.14 30.95 -8.55
CA VAL A 7 35.43 31.17 -7.28
C VAL A 7 36.42 30.92 -6.14
N ALA A 8 36.68 31.96 -5.35
CA ALA A 8 37.51 31.90 -4.15
C ALA A 8 36.67 31.39 -2.96
N PHE A 9 37.16 30.38 -2.24
CA PHE A 9 36.61 29.96 -0.96
C PHE A 9 37.24 30.80 0.16
N SER A 10 36.41 31.57 0.86
CA SER A 10 36.79 32.26 2.10
C SER A 10 36.43 31.35 3.28
N PHE A 11 37.45 30.90 4.02
CA PHE A 11 37.26 30.16 5.27
C PHE A 11 36.92 31.15 6.38
N ILE A 12 35.70 31.07 6.92
CA ILE A 12 35.36 31.71 8.19
C ILE A 12 35.30 30.61 9.26
N LEU A 13 36.28 30.61 10.17
CA LEU A 13 36.23 29.85 11.40
C LEU A 13 35.18 30.48 12.33
N PHE A 14 34.10 29.75 12.61
CA PHE A 14 33.28 30.00 13.80
C PHE A 14 33.68 29.03 14.91
N GLY A 15 34.07 29.60 16.05
CA GLY A 15 34.44 28.85 17.24
C GLY A 15 33.26 28.09 17.84
N PHE A 16 33.51 26.84 18.24
CA PHE A 16 32.57 26.02 18.99
C PHE A 16 32.53 26.48 20.44
N SER A 17 31.38 26.97 20.90
CA SER A 17 31.02 26.97 22.33
C SER A 17 30.39 25.63 22.66
N ALA A 18 30.99 24.90 23.60
CA ALA A 18 30.43 23.67 24.15
C ALA A 18 29.17 23.99 24.97
N ALA A 19 28.00 23.64 24.45
CA ALA A 19 26.77 23.58 25.22
C ALA A 19 26.62 22.18 25.81
N ASN A 20 26.74 22.06 27.14
CA ASN A 20 26.38 20.87 27.88
C ASN A 20 24.89 20.57 27.66
N SER A 21 24.60 19.56 26.85
CA SER A 21 23.26 19.01 26.72
C SER A 21 23.05 18.03 27.88
N LEU A 22 22.16 18.40 28.81
CA LEU A 22 21.60 17.49 29.78
C LEU A 22 20.83 16.40 29.02
N LEU A 23 21.42 15.20 28.93
CA LEU A 23 20.72 14.01 28.47
C LEU A 23 19.61 13.70 29.50
N SER A 24 18.38 14.08 29.18
CA SER A 24 17.22 13.41 29.76
C SER A 24 17.16 12.00 29.20
N PRO A 25 16.88 10.96 30.01
CA PRO A 25 16.65 9.63 29.49
C PRO A 25 15.32 9.66 28.73
N ALA A 26 15.38 9.80 27.41
CA ALA A 26 14.23 9.60 26.55
C ALA A 26 13.80 8.13 26.68
N ASN A 27 12.50 7.94 26.93
CA ASN A 27 11.84 6.66 27.11
C ASN A 27 12.02 5.76 25.87
N ASN A 28 13.07 4.94 25.85
CA ASN A 28 13.27 3.89 24.83
C ASN A 28 12.26 2.73 24.94
N ALA A 29 11.34 2.78 25.90
CA ALA A 29 10.35 1.72 26.15
C ALA A 29 9.07 1.83 25.28
N THR A 30 8.83 2.95 24.58
CA THR A 30 7.56 3.17 23.85
C THR A 30 7.62 2.83 22.36
N LEU A 31 8.80 2.84 21.73
CA LEU A 31 8.96 2.52 20.30
C LEU A 31 9.05 1.01 20.05
N LEU A 32 9.73 0.27 20.92
CA LEU A 32 9.85 -1.19 20.84
C LEU A 32 8.50 -1.91 21.11
N ASN A 33 7.64 -1.35 21.96
CA ASN A 33 6.30 -1.90 22.22
C ASN A 33 5.31 -1.70 21.06
N ARG A 34 5.48 -0.65 20.22
CA ARG A 34 4.59 -0.39 19.07
C ARG A 34 4.90 -1.26 17.85
N ALA A 35 6.18 -1.60 17.64
CA ALA A 35 6.55 -2.58 16.61
C ALA A 35 6.13 -4.00 17.02
N ALA A 36 6.14 -4.31 18.32
CA ALA A 36 5.70 -5.60 18.85
C ALA A 36 4.17 -5.80 18.74
N SER A 37 3.35 -4.76 18.85
CA SER A 37 1.88 -4.85 18.74
C SER A 37 1.36 -5.10 17.31
N LEU A 38 2.23 -4.97 16.29
CA LEU A 38 1.92 -5.24 14.88
C LEU A 38 2.53 -6.55 14.38
N SER A 39 3.44 -7.17 15.13
CA SER A 39 3.97 -8.49 14.75
C SER A 39 2.86 -9.52 14.92
N SER A 40 2.41 -10.10 13.80
CA SER A 40 1.24 -10.98 13.82
C SER A 40 1.43 -12.26 14.63
N GLY A 41 2.67 -12.65 14.96
CA GLY A 41 3.00 -13.94 15.56
C GLY A 41 2.81 -15.14 14.62
N CYS A 42 2.25 -14.90 13.42
CA CYS A 42 1.92 -15.92 12.45
C CYS A 42 3.14 -16.32 11.62
N GLY A 43 3.38 -17.63 11.50
CA GLY A 43 4.38 -18.14 10.57
C GLY A 43 3.94 -18.01 9.12
N THR A 44 4.89 -17.77 8.21
CA THR A 44 4.66 -17.73 6.75
C THR A 44 4.75 -19.11 6.09
N SER A 45 5.03 -20.15 6.87
CA SER A 45 5.09 -21.56 6.42
C SER A 45 3.72 -22.24 6.33
N GLY A 46 2.66 -21.58 6.81
CA GLY A 46 1.29 -22.10 6.80
C GLY A 46 0.66 -22.23 5.41
N SER A 47 -0.57 -22.75 5.39
CA SER A 47 -1.39 -22.87 4.18
C SER A 47 -1.69 -21.51 3.57
N LEU A 48 -1.79 -21.49 2.24
CA LEU A 48 -2.23 -20.33 1.49
C LEU A 48 -3.76 -20.20 1.62
N SER A 49 -4.27 -18.99 1.82
CA SER A 49 -5.72 -18.74 1.74
C SER A 49 -6.27 -19.22 0.38
N CYS A 50 -7.52 -19.67 0.36
CA CYS A 50 -8.16 -20.31 -0.81
C CYS A 50 -7.53 -21.62 -1.33
N SER A 51 -6.45 -22.12 -0.73
CA SER A 51 -5.86 -23.43 -1.10
C SER A 51 -6.40 -24.60 -0.28
N THR A 52 -6.94 -24.34 0.90
CA THR A 52 -7.47 -25.34 1.84
C THR A 52 -8.70 -24.82 2.57
N SER A 53 -9.49 -25.72 3.16
CA SER A 53 -10.60 -25.34 4.05
C SER A 53 -10.10 -24.56 5.27
N ALA A 54 -10.89 -23.56 5.70
CA ALA A 54 -10.67 -22.81 6.94
C ALA A 54 -11.02 -23.61 8.21
N SER A 55 -11.67 -24.77 8.09
CA SER A 55 -12.04 -25.58 9.24
C SER A 55 -10.81 -26.02 10.04
N GLY A 56 -10.75 -25.63 11.31
CA GLY A 56 -9.62 -25.93 12.20
C GLY A 56 -8.39 -25.03 12.00
N GLN A 57 -8.46 -24.00 11.16
CA GLN A 57 -7.42 -22.99 11.04
C GLN A 57 -7.59 -21.89 12.09
N ASP A 58 -6.49 -21.26 12.48
CA ASP A 58 -6.50 -20.02 13.27
C ASP A 58 -6.71 -18.84 12.31
N LEU A 59 -7.88 -18.18 12.41
CA LEU A 59 -8.25 -17.07 11.53
C LEU A 59 -7.39 -15.81 11.73
N CYS A 60 -6.65 -15.72 12.84
CA CYS A 60 -5.65 -14.67 13.02
C CYS A 60 -4.41 -14.88 12.14
N CYS A 61 -4.20 -16.11 11.68
CA CYS A 61 -3.09 -16.54 10.83
C CYS A 61 -3.53 -17.18 9.50
N PHE A 62 -4.82 -17.07 9.16
CA PHE A 62 -5.39 -17.62 7.93
C PHE A 62 -6.61 -16.79 7.51
N GLU A 63 -6.46 -16.00 6.46
CA GLU A 63 -7.53 -15.11 5.98
C GLU A 63 -8.68 -15.90 5.34
N SER A 64 -9.87 -15.84 5.94
CA SER A 64 -11.09 -16.51 5.50
C SER A 64 -12.34 -15.88 6.15
N PRO A 65 -13.48 -15.76 5.45
CA PRO A 65 -13.77 -16.24 4.09
C PRO A 65 -13.13 -15.41 2.98
N GLY A 66 -12.69 -14.19 3.29
CA GLY A 66 -12.09 -13.22 2.36
C GLY A 66 -10.65 -13.52 1.92
N GLY A 67 -10.35 -14.79 1.64
CA GLY A 67 -9.00 -15.28 1.37
C GLY A 67 -8.43 -14.91 0.00
N LEU A 68 -9.23 -14.35 -0.91
CA LEU A 68 -8.78 -13.84 -2.20
C LEU A 68 -8.62 -12.31 -2.06
N LEU A 69 -7.41 -11.85 -1.77
CA LEU A 69 -7.14 -10.43 -1.64
C LEU A 69 -7.03 -9.77 -3.01
N VAL A 70 -7.79 -8.70 -3.24
CA VAL A 70 -7.76 -7.92 -4.47
C VAL A 70 -7.15 -6.56 -4.18
N GLN A 71 -6.11 -6.16 -4.91
CA GLN A 71 -5.50 -4.83 -4.83
C GLN A 71 -5.87 -4.05 -6.10
N PRO A 72 -7.01 -3.33 -6.11
CA PRO A 72 -7.42 -2.50 -7.22
C PRO A 72 -6.63 -1.19 -7.29
N GLN A 73 -6.43 -0.72 -8.52
CA GLN A 73 -5.74 0.53 -8.84
C GLN A 73 -6.56 1.35 -9.83
N PHE A 74 -6.49 2.67 -9.70
CA PHE A 74 -7.09 3.63 -10.62
C PHE A 74 -6.08 4.20 -11.61
N TRP A 75 -6.58 4.46 -12.81
CA TRP A 75 -6.01 5.40 -13.78
C TRP A 75 -7.03 6.51 -14.03
N ASP A 76 -7.00 7.52 -13.18
CA ASP A 76 -7.85 8.70 -13.28
C ASP A 76 -7.22 9.68 -14.27
N PHE A 77 -7.87 9.86 -15.43
CA PHE A 77 -7.38 10.75 -16.49
C PHE A 77 -8.23 12.01 -16.66
N ASN A 78 -9.48 12.04 -16.15
CA ASN A 78 -10.36 13.20 -16.27
C ASN A 78 -11.41 13.28 -15.13
N PRO A 79 -11.16 14.08 -14.07
CA PRO A 79 -9.93 14.81 -13.79
C PRO A 79 -8.77 13.84 -13.53
N SER A 80 -7.53 14.30 -13.76
CA SER A 80 -6.36 13.49 -13.41
C SER A 80 -6.04 13.62 -11.92
N THR A 81 -5.73 12.50 -11.29
CA THR A 81 -5.26 12.44 -9.90
C THR A 81 -3.90 11.74 -9.82
N GLY A 82 -3.16 11.99 -8.74
CA GLY A 82 -1.85 11.40 -8.50
C GLY A 82 -0.77 11.81 -9.52
N PRO A 83 0.39 11.14 -9.51
CA PRO A 83 1.47 11.39 -10.46
C PRO A 83 1.12 10.93 -11.88
N SER A 84 1.53 11.69 -12.89
CA SER A 84 1.25 11.41 -14.31
C SER A 84 1.89 10.13 -14.86
N ASN A 85 2.80 9.53 -14.10
CA ASN A 85 3.51 8.30 -14.41
C ASN A 85 3.22 7.20 -13.38
N SER A 86 2.10 7.29 -12.66
CA SER A 86 1.72 6.31 -11.65
C SER A 86 0.23 6.05 -11.72
N TRP A 87 -0.14 4.81 -11.47
CA TRP A 87 -1.50 4.50 -11.05
C TRP A 87 -1.72 5.01 -9.61
N THR A 88 -2.95 4.99 -9.12
CA THR A 88 -3.26 5.27 -7.71
C THR A 88 -3.95 4.06 -7.08
N ILE A 89 -3.84 3.92 -5.76
CA ILE A 89 -4.52 2.90 -4.97
C ILE A 89 -6.02 3.20 -5.00
N HIS A 90 -6.81 2.17 -5.29
CA HIS A 90 -8.23 2.16 -4.95
C HIS A 90 -8.41 1.54 -3.55
N GLY A 91 -7.86 0.35 -3.30
CA GLY A 91 -7.94 -0.28 -1.99
C GLY A 91 -7.25 -1.65 -1.88
N LEU A 92 -7.71 -2.42 -0.90
CA LEU A 92 -7.40 -3.85 -0.70
C LEU A 92 -8.67 -4.57 -0.21
N TRP A 93 -9.19 -5.51 -1.00
CA TRP A 93 -10.50 -6.10 -0.75
C TRP A 93 -10.40 -7.60 -0.46
N PRO A 94 -10.97 -8.09 0.65
CA PRO A 94 -10.95 -9.51 0.99
C PRO A 94 -12.14 -10.24 0.34
N ASP A 95 -11.99 -10.62 -0.94
CA ASP A 95 -12.98 -11.40 -1.66
C ASP A 95 -12.98 -12.87 -1.20
N HIS A 96 -14.13 -13.51 -1.31
CA HIS A 96 -14.26 -14.95 -1.13
C HIS A 96 -13.53 -15.69 -2.26
N CYS A 97 -13.19 -16.95 -2.00
CA CYS A 97 -12.47 -17.78 -2.96
C CYS A 97 -13.27 -18.10 -4.25
N ASP A 98 -14.58 -17.83 -4.27
CA ASP A 98 -15.46 -17.91 -5.44
C ASP A 98 -15.73 -16.53 -6.09
N SER A 99 -15.00 -15.50 -5.68
CA SER A 99 -15.11 -14.10 -6.14
C SER A 99 -16.40 -13.37 -5.75
N THR A 100 -17.20 -13.92 -4.84
CA THR A 100 -18.17 -13.13 -4.07
C THR A 100 -17.44 -12.34 -2.97
N PHE A 101 -18.11 -11.42 -2.27
CA PHE A 101 -17.47 -10.64 -1.20
C PHE A 101 -18.48 -10.23 -0.13
N ASP A 102 -17.99 -10.08 1.10
CA ASP A 102 -18.71 -9.39 2.18
C ASP A 102 -18.31 -7.91 2.20
N GLN A 103 -19.18 -7.07 2.77
CA GLN A 103 -18.94 -5.65 2.91
C GLN A 103 -19.47 -5.13 4.23
N SER A 104 -18.77 -4.14 4.81
CA SER A 104 -19.17 -3.47 6.05
C SER A 104 -19.41 -4.45 7.20
N CYS A 105 -18.45 -5.36 7.40
CA CYS A 105 -18.58 -6.51 8.29
C CYS A 105 -18.64 -6.15 9.78
N ASP A 106 -18.07 -5.01 10.18
CA ASP A 106 -18.12 -4.54 11.57
C ASP A 106 -18.36 -3.02 11.66
N PRO A 107 -19.62 -2.56 11.87
CA PRO A 107 -19.92 -1.14 12.02
C PRO A 107 -19.34 -0.53 13.30
N SER A 108 -18.99 -1.34 14.30
CA SER A 108 -18.35 -0.84 15.52
C SER A 108 -16.90 -0.40 15.26
N ARG A 109 -16.28 -0.93 14.20
CA ARG A 109 -14.94 -0.56 13.74
C ARG A 109 -14.95 0.43 12.58
N ALA A 110 -16.10 0.94 12.14
CA ALA A 110 -16.17 1.97 11.09
C ALA A 110 -15.66 3.33 11.60
N TYR A 111 -14.34 3.55 11.52
CA TYR A 111 -13.68 4.75 12.01
C TYR A 111 -13.85 5.93 11.06
N THR A 112 -13.83 7.13 11.67
CA THR A 112 -13.64 8.40 10.98
C THR A 112 -12.31 9.03 11.38
N GLY A 113 -11.80 9.95 10.58
CA GLY A 113 -10.53 10.64 10.86
C GLY A 113 -9.31 9.72 10.76
N ILE A 114 -9.27 8.87 9.74
CA ILE A 114 -8.16 8.00 9.34
C ILE A 114 -6.83 8.76 9.28
N ALA A 115 -6.78 9.97 8.71
CA ALA A 115 -5.52 10.74 8.70
C ALA A 115 -4.98 11.02 10.11
N SER A 116 -5.88 11.40 11.03
CA SER A 116 -5.50 11.63 12.42
C SER A 116 -5.14 10.32 13.11
N LEU A 117 -5.86 9.23 12.83
CA LEU A 117 -5.59 7.91 13.37
C LEU A 117 -4.19 7.40 12.98
N LEU A 118 -3.82 7.53 11.70
CA LEU A 118 -2.48 7.19 11.20
C LEU A 118 -1.40 8.03 11.88
N THR A 119 -1.59 9.36 11.93
CA THR A 119 -0.62 10.28 12.54
C THR A 119 -0.42 9.97 14.03
N ASN A 120 -1.50 9.79 14.79
CA ASN A 120 -1.45 9.52 16.23
C ASN A 120 -0.82 8.15 16.57
N ASN A 121 -0.84 7.22 15.61
CA ASN A 121 -0.21 5.92 15.74
C ASN A 121 1.20 5.83 15.15
N GLY A 122 1.77 6.96 14.68
CA GLY A 122 3.14 7.02 14.17
C GLY A 122 3.28 6.56 12.71
N ALA A 123 2.18 6.46 11.96
CA ALA A 123 2.15 6.08 10.55
C ALA A 123 2.11 7.30 9.61
N SER A 124 2.77 8.40 9.98
CA SER A 124 2.77 9.65 9.18
C SER A 124 3.37 9.46 7.77
N ASP A 125 4.35 8.57 7.61
CA ASP A 125 4.92 8.24 6.29
C ASP A 125 3.91 7.51 5.40
N THR A 126 3.04 6.69 6.00
CA THR A 126 1.94 6.02 5.29
C THR A 126 0.92 7.05 4.83
N LEU A 127 0.51 7.96 5.73
CA LEU A 127 -0.39 9.07 5.38
C LEU A 127 0.20 9.96 4.28
N SER A 128 1.48 10.35 4.38
CA SER A 128 2.14 11.18 3.36
C SER A 128 2.15 10.51 1.99
N PHE A 129 2.32 9.18 1.94
CA PHE A 129 2.24 8.43 0.70
C PHE A 129 0.81 8.37 0.16
N MET A 130 -0.17 8.08 1.02
CA MET A 130 -1.60 8.05 0.66
C MET A 130 -2.08 9.38 0.08
N GLN A 131 -1.65 10.51 0.63
CA GLN A 131 -2.00 11.85 0.11
C GLN A 131 -1.60 12.08 -1.35
N THR A 132 -0.66 11.29 -1.87
CA THR A 132 -0.20 11.38 -3.27
C THR A 132 -0.72 10.22 -4.13
N HIS A 133 -0.84 9.03 -3.54
CA HIS A 133 -1.06 7.80 -4.30
C HIS A 133 -2.35 7.06 -3.96
N TRP A 134 -3.14 7.49 -2.97
CA TRP A 134 -4.44 6.92 -2.63
C TRP A 134 -5.44 8.07 -2.49
N VAL A 135 -5.83 8.62 -3.63
CA VAL A 135 -6.51 9.91 -3.74
C VAL A 135 -7.88 9.73 -4.35
N ASP A 136 -8.85 10.48 -3.82
CA ASP A 136 -10.21 10.53 -4.35
C ASP A 136 -10.28 11.47 -5.55
N ILE A 137 -11.00 11.04 -6.60
CA ILE A 137 -11.18 11.83 -7.82
C ILE A 137 -11.96 13.13 -7.60
N ASN A 138 -12.76 13.22 -6.53
CA ASN A 138 -13.50 14.41 -6.14
C ASN A 138 -12.78 15.27 -5.08
N GLY A 139 -11.59 14.84 -4.64
CA GLY A 139 -10.77 15.54 -3.66
C GLY A 139 -11.11 15.28 -2.19
N ASP A 140 -12.05 14.38 -1.89
CA ASP A 140 -12.38 13.96 -0.52
C ASP A 140 -11.63 12.67 -0.12
N ASN A 141 -10.31 12.80 0.03
CA ASN A 141 -9.45 11.67 0.39
C ASN A 141 -9.84 11.04 1.72
N GLU A 142 -10.24 11.84 2.71
CA GLU A 142 -10.59 11.34 4.04
C GLU A 142 -11.84 10.47 3.98
N GLY A 143 -12.93 10.96 3.36
CA GLY A 143 -14.13 10.17 3.17
C GLY A 143 -13.88 8.90 2.34
N PHE A 144 -12.96 8.95 1.38
CA PHE A 144 -12.56 7.78 0.61
C PHE A 144 -11.80 6.74 1.45
N TRP A 145 -10.85 7.16 2.29
CA TRP A 145 -10.16 6.22 3.19
C TRP A 145 -11.11 5.62 4.23
N GLU A 146 -12.04 6.42 4.77
CA GLU A 146 -13.10 5.94 5.67
C GLU A 146 -13.98 4.88 4.98
N HIS A 147 -14.33 5.09 3.71
CA HIS A 147 -15.06 4.11 2.89
C HIS A 147 -14.28 2.79 2.76
N GLU A 148 -13.02 2.86 2.33
CA GLU A 148 -12.21 1.67 2.08
C GLU A 148 -11.99 0.86 3.36
N TRP A 149 -11.73 1.51 4.49
CA TRP A 149 -11.64 0.81 5.76
C TRP A 149 -12.99 0.21 6.19
N SER A 150 -14.04 1.04 6.26
CA SER A 150 -15.33 0.61 6.81
C SER A 150 -15.97 -0.48 5.97
N LYS A 151 -15.85 -0.44 4.64
CA LYS A 151 -16.45 -1.39 3.71
C LYS A 151 -15.62 -2.66 3.53
N HIS A 152 -14.29 -2.53 3.41
CA HIS A 152 -13.42 -3.65 3.04
C HIS A 152 -12.47 -4.08 4.17
N GLY A 153 -11.78 -3.14 4.81
CA GLY A 153 -10.85 -3.45 5.89
C GLY A 153 -11.50 -4.13 7.10
N THR A 154 -12.74 -3.77 7.43
CA THR A 154 -13.49 -4.44 8.51
C THR A 154 -13.82 -5.90 8.22
N CYS A 155 -13.71 -6.35 6.97
CA CYS A 155 -14.00 -7.73 6.57
C CYS A 155 -12.78 -8.66 6.58
N MET A 156 -11.59 -8.16 6.95
CA MET A 156 -10.39 -8.98 7.09
C MET A 156 -10.37 -9.68 8.45
N SER A 157 -10.51 -11.01 8.44
CA SER A 157 -10.49 -11.86 9.63
C SER A 157 -9.17 -11.76 10.40
N THR A 158 -8.05 -11.58 9.70
CA THR A 158 -6.73 -11.44 10.33
C THR A 158 -6.52 -10.08 11.04
N LEU A 159 -7.45 -9.14 10.88
CA LEU A 159 -7.45 -7.81 11.51
C LEU A 159 -8.51 -7.67 12.62
N GLU A 160 -9.18 -8.75 13.00
CA GLU A 160 -10.08 -8.72 14.16
C GLU A 160 -9.32 -8.39 15.45
N LEU A 161 -9.94 -7.64 16.36
CA LEU A 161 -9.28 -7.15 17.57
C LEU A 161 -8.77 -8.29 18.47
N ASP A 162 -9.48 -9.42 18.51
CA ASP A 162 -9.10 -10.61 19.28
C ASP A 162 -7.82 -11.29 18.74
N CYS A 163 -7.39 -10.94 17.53
CA CYS A 163 -6.11 -11.40 16.98
C CYS A 163 -4.90 -10.67 17.57
N PHE A 164 -5.10 -9.67 18.42
CA PHE A 164 -4.03 -8.90 19.04
C PHE A 164 -4.03 -9.11 20.54
N SER A 165 -2.85 -9.34 21.13
CA SER A 165 -2.74 -9.52 22.58
C SER A 165 -2.91 -8.21 23.35
N ASP A 166 -2.45 -7.09 22.79
CA ASP A 166 -2.45 -5.76 23.42
C ASP A 166 -2.65 -4.65 22.38
N ILE A 167 -3.86 -4.54 21.81
CA ILE A 167 -4.19 -3.50 20.82
C ILE A 167 -5.08 -2.41 21.40
N THR A 168 -4.80 -1.16 21.00
CA THR A 168 -5.77 -0.06 21.11
C THR A 168 -6.62 -0.03 19.85
N LYS A 169 -7.94 -0.06 20.02
CA LYS A 169 -8.92 0.06 18.95
C LYS A 169 -8.54 1.19 17.96
N GLY A 170 -8.50 0.87 16.67
CA GLY A 170 -8.04 1.74 15.59
C GLY A 170 -6.64 1.39 15.06
N GLN A 171 -5.80 0.70 15.84
CA GLN A 171 -4.48 0.27 15.37
C GLN A 171 -4.55 -0.82 14.28
N GLU A 172 -5.63 -1.59 14.22
CA GLU A 172 -5.89 -2.58 13.18
C GLU A 172 -6.23 -1.91 11.84
N ALA A 173 -6.87 -0.74 11.88
CA ALA A 173 -7.05 0.10 10.69
C ALA A 173 -5.71 0.65 10.21
N VAL A 174 -4.85 1.09 11.14
CA VAL A 174 -3.49 1.53 10.80
C VAL A 174 -2.71 0.40 10.12
N ALA A 175 -2.80 -0.82 10.65
CA ALA A 175 -2.20 -2.01 10.03
C ALA A 175 -2.73 -2.24 8.61
N TYR A 176 -4.05 -2.15 8.38
CA TYR A 176 -4.64 -2.24 7.05
C TYR A 176 -4.02 -1.25 6.07
N PHE A 177 -4.02 0.05 6.39
CA PHE A 177 -3.48 1.08 5.49
C PHE A 177 -1.98 0.88 5.22
N GLN A 178 -1.20 0.49 6.25
CA GLN A 178 0.20 0.15 6.08
C GLN A 178 0.39 -1.05 5.15
N THR A 179 -0.43 -2.10 5.28
CA THR A 179 -0.41 -3.28 4.41
C THR A 179 -0.77 -2.93 2.98
N VAL A 180 -1.82 -2.13 2.74
CA VAL A 180 -2.19 -1.70 1.39
C VAL A 180 -1.05 -0.91 0.75
N VAL A 181 -0.47 0.05 1.47
CA VAL A 181 0.66 0.85 0.97
C VAL A 181 1.89 -0.01 0.74
N ALA A 182 2.18 -0.97 1.63
CA ALA A 182 3.31 -1.89 1.47
C ALA A 182 3.12 -2.77 0.24
N LEU A 183 1.95 -3.40 0.09
CA LEU A 183 1.61 -4.24 -1.07
C LEU A 183 1.67 -3.44 -2.37
N TYR A 184 1.11 -2.22 -2.36
CA TYR A 184 1.18 -1.29 -3.47
C TYR A 184 2.58 -0.76 -3.74
N LYS A 185 3.56 -0.95 -2.85
CA LYS A 185 4.98 -0.61 -3.11
C LYS A 185 5.78 -1.81 -3.61
N VAL A 186 5.25 -3.03 -3.50
CA VAL A 186 5.98 -4.24 -3.88
C VAL A 186 6.11 -4.30 -5.39
N ARG A 187 7.36 -4.21 -5.86
CA ARG A 187 7.73 -4.62 -7.22
C ARG A 187 7.67 -6.14 -7.28
N LEU A 188 6.69 -6.71 -7.99
CA LEU A 188 6.67 -8.15 -8.29
C LEU A 188 7.79 -8.49 -9.28
N ARG A 189 9.06 -8.48 -8.85
CA ARG A 189 10.12 -9.28 -9.44
C ARG A 189 11.13 -9.72 -8.39
N VAL A 190 11.33 -11.04 -8.43
CA VAL A 190 12.39 -11.82 -7.83
C VAL A 190 13.75 -11.29 -8.29
N GLU A 191 14.44 -10.53 -7.46
CA GLU A 191 15.81 -10.83 -7.07
C GLU A 191 16.21 -10.00 -5.84
N LEU A 192 16.57 -10.75 -4.81
CA LEU A 192 17.24 -10.32 -3.61
C LEU A 192 18.51 -9.52 -3.96
N LEU A 193 18.84 -8.51 -3.14
CA LEU A 193 20.01 -7.61 -3.21
C LEU A 193 19.77 -6.47 -4.22
N VAL A 194 19.24 -5.30 -3.83
CA VAL A 194 19.86 -4.31 -2.93
C VAL A 194 18.77 -3.49 -2.23
N MET A 195 18.65 -3.64 -0.92
CA MET A 195 17.93 -2.68 -0.07
C MET A 195 18.92 -1.59 0.33
N ALA A 196 18.70 -0.34 -0.08
CA ALA A 196 18.84 0.84 0.79
C ALA A 196 18.63 2.20 0.08
N ASP A 197 19.13 2.44 -1.14
CA ASP A 197 19.42 3.85 -1.52
C ASP A 197 18.76 4.39 -2.82
N TYR A 198 17.74 3.74 -3.36
CA TYR A 198 16.98 4.33 -4.48
C TYR A 198 15.51 3.88 -4.49
N PHE A 199 14.72 4.41 -3.54
CA PHE A 199 13.27 4.32 -3.60
C PHE A 199 12.76 5.58 -4.31
N ASP A 200 12.64 5.55 -5.65
CA ASP A 200 12.22 6.71 -6.45
C ASP A 200 10.70 7.03 -6.35
N GLY A 201 9.96 6.31 -5.50
CA GLY A 201 8.51 6.47 -5.36
C GLY A 201 7.68 5.45 -6.15
N GLN A 202 8.32 4.46 -6.78
CA GLN A 202 7.62 3.42 -7.54
C GLN A 202 6.82 2.43 -6.68
N THR A 203 5.68 2.07 -7.26
CA THR A 203 4.56 1.35 -6.68
C THR A 203 4.50 -0.06 -7.28
N LEU A 204 3.38 -0.78 -7.19
CA LEU A 204 3.08 -1.90 -8.07
C LEU A 204 3.27 -1.31 -9.47
N PRO A 205 4.31 -1.71 -10.22
CA PRO A 205 4.84 -0.89 -11.30
C PRO A 205 3.97 -0.96 -12.55
N THR A 206 2.65 -0.96 -12.42
CA THR A 206 1.68 -1.10 -13.50
C THR A 206 1.95 -0.10 -14.62
N TYR A 207 2.27 1.16 -14.28
CA TYR A 207 2.70 2.14 -15.29
C TYR A 207 3.99 1.71 -15.98
N ASP A 208 5.05 1.41 -15.23
CA ASP A 208 6.36 1.04 -15.79
C ASP A 208 6.31 -0.26 -16.59
N TRP A 209 5.52 -1.23 -16.16
CA TRP A 209 5.27 -2.49 -16.83
C TRP A 209 4.62 -2.27 -18.20
N LEU A 210 3.62 -1.39 -18.26
CA LEU A 210 3.01 -1.01 -19.52
C LEU A 210 4.00 -0.21 -20.38
N ALA A 211 4.71 0.76 -19.81
CA ALA A 211 5.67 1.61 -20.51
C ALA A 211 6.84 0.80 -21.10
N ASN A 212 7.38 -0.18 -20.37
CA ASN A 212 8.42 -1.11 -20.82
C ASN A 212 7.99 -1.92 -22.06
N GLN A 213 6.69 -2.11 -22.23
CA GLN A 213 6.08 -2.82 -23.35
C GLN A 213 5.55 -1.85 -24.43
N GLY A 214 5.94 -0.57 -24.37
CA GLY A 214 5.54 0.47 -25.31
C GLY A 214 4.06 0.81 -25.23
N ILE A 215 3.47 0.70 -24.03
CA ILE A 215 2.10 1.11 -23.73
C ILE A 215 2.19 2.30 -22.78
N THR A 216 2.13 3.50 -23.34
CA THR A 216 2.12 4.76 -22.56
C THR A 216 0.81 5.49 -22.78
N PRO A 217 0.38 6.36 -21.85
CA PRO A 217 -0.79 7.21 -22.03
C PRO A 217 -0.71 8.00 -23.33
N SER A 218 -1.83 8.09 -24.05
CA SER A 218 -1.93 8.80 -25.32
C SER A 218 -3.37 9.21 -25.59
N SER A 219 -3.55 10.38 -26.21
CA SER A 219 -4.86 10.83 -26.71
C SER A 219 -5.22 10.28 -28.09
N THR A 220 -4.29 9.59 -28.76
CA THR A 220 -4.46 9.09 -30.13
C THR A 220 -4.10 7.62 -30.30
N ALA A 221 -3.11 7.12 -29.57
CA ALA A 221 -2.77 5.71 -29.60
C ALA A 221 -3.82 4.89 -28.87
N THR A 222 -4.17 3.74 -29.45
CA THR A 222 -5.03 2.74 -28.82
C THR A 222 -4.29 1.42 -28.72
N TYR A 223 -4.65 0.61 -27.73
CA TYR A 223 -4.03 -0.69 -27.48
C TYR A 223 -5.12 -1.75 -27.37
N SER A 224 -4.90 -2.92 -27.97
CA SER A 224 -5.82 -4.04 -27.79
C SER A 224 -5.73 -4.60 -26.37
N LEU A 225 -6.85 -5.11 -25.86
CA LEU A 225 -6.90 -5.82 -24.57
C LEU A 225 -5.82 -6.92 -24.48
N SER A 226 -5.63 -7.68 -25.56
CA SER A 226 -4.60 -8.72 -25.63
C SER A 226 -3.18 -8.20 -25.47
N LYS A 227 -2.86 -7.01 -26.00
CA LYS A 227 -1.54 -6.39 -25.86
C LYS A 227 -1.30 -5.93 -24.41
N VAL A 228 -2.30 -5.29 -23.81
CA VAL A 228 -2.25 -4.82 -22.41
C VAL A 228 -2.07 -6.01 -21.45
N LEU A 229 -2.91 -7.05 -21.57
CA LEU A 229 -2.80 -8.24 -20.73
C LEU A 229 -1.48 -8.99 -20.94
N ALA A 230 -0.98 -9.10 -22.18
CA ALA A 230 0.31 -9.74 -22.45
C ALA A 230 1.48 -8.96 -21.83
N ALA A 231 1.45 -7.63 -21.89
CA ALA A 231 2.43 -6.76 -21.25
C ALA A 231 2.45 -6.98 -19.73
N LEU A 232 1.30 -6.87 -19.07
CA LEU A 232 1.15 -7.05 -17.63
C LEU A 232 1.56 -8.46 -17.19
N LYS A 233 1.18 -9.50 -17.95
CA LYS A 233 1.58 -10.88 -17.69
C LYS A 233 3.08 -11.10 -17.79
N THR A 234 3.72 -10.52 -18.80
CA THR A 234 5.16 -10.63 -19.01
C THR A 234 5.92 -9.95 -17.87
N GLU A 235 5.42 -8.80 -17.43
CA GLU A 235 6.10 -7.98 -16.44
C GLU A 235 5.91 -8.42 -15.00
N SER A 236 4.73 -8.95 -14.68
CA SER A 236 4.42 -9.50 -13.35
C SER A 236 5.06 -10.86 -13.07
N GLY A 237 5.73 -11.48 -14.05
CA GLY A 237 6.28 -12.84 -13.93
C GLY A 237 5.26 -13.96 -14.19
N GLY A 238 4.17 -13.66 -14.89
CA GLY A 238 3.20 -14.65 -15.37
C GLY A 238 1.75 -14.45 -14.91
N PHE A 239 1.48 -13.44 -14.09
CA PHE A 239 0.16 -13.15 -13.53
C PHE A 239 -0.64 -12.19 -14.40
N THR A 240 -1.91 -12.51 -14.62
CA THR A 240 -2.82 -11.69 -15.45
C THR A 240 -3.84 -11.04 -14.54
N PRO A 241 -3.86 -9.70 -14.42
CA PRO A 241 -4.88 -9.00 -13.65
C PRO A 241 -6.20 -8.95 -14.43
N ALA A 242 -7.29 -8.60 -13.74
CA ALA A 242 -8.50 -8.15 -14.41
C ALA A 242 -8.37 -6.66 -14.73
N LEU A 243 -9.06 -6.21 -15.78
CA LEU A 243 -9.06 -4.83 -16.26
C LEU A 243 -10.50 -4.36 -16.40
N ASP A 244 -10.74 -3.10 -16.08
CA ASP A 244 -12.01 -2.43 -16.34
C ASP A 244 -11.78 -1.12 -17.11
N CYS A 245 -12.71 -0.82 -18.02
CA CYS A 245 -12.64 0.34 -18.89
C CYS A 245 -13.87 1.21 -18.73
N ASP A 246 -13.67 2.51 -18.58
CA ASP A 246 -14.73 3.51 -18.64
C ASP A 246 -14.74 4.20 -20.00
N GLY A 247 -15.88 4.16 -20.70
CA GLY A 247 -16.02 4.77 -22.03
C GLY A 247 -15.03 4.26 -23.09
N GLY A 248 -14.44 3.07 -22.90
CA GLY A 248 -13.40 2.50 -23.77
C GLY A 248 -11.96 2.89 -23.38
N SER A 249 -11.79 3.73 -22.36
CA SER A 249 -10.50 4.06 -21.76
C SER A 249 -10.22 3.12 -20.59
N LEU A 250 -9.02 2.56 -20.52
CA LEU A 250 -8.59 1.75 -19.38
C LEU A 250 -8.63 2.61 -18.09
N ASN A 251 -9.37 2.16 -17.07
CA ASN A 251 -9.60 2.94 -15.85
C ASN A 251 -9.22 2.18 -14.57
N GLN A 252 -9.45 0.86 -14.49
CA GLN A 252 -9.05 0.08 -13.31
C GLN A 252 -8.31 -1.20 -13.66
N ILE A 253 -7.43 -1.60 -12.72
CA ILE A 253 -6.69 -2.87 -12.76
C ILE A 253 -6.83 -3.54 -11.40
N TYR A 254 -7.10 -4.85 -11.42
CA TYR A 254 -7.31 -5.66 -10.22
C TYR A 254 -6.24 -6.75 -10.13
N TRP A 255 -5.34 -6.62 -9.17
CA TRP A 255 -4.34 -7.64 -8.87
C TRP A 255 -4.81 -8.57 -7.76
N TYR A 256 -4.73 -9.88 -8.00
CA TYR A 256 -5.23 -10.90 -7.08
C TYR A 256 -4.08 -11.56 -6.34
N PHE A 257 -4.26 -11.74 -5.04
CA PHE A 257 -3.30 -12.36 -4.14
C PHE A 257 -3.99 -13.36 -3.23
N ASN A 258 -3.27 -14.41 -2.87
CA ASN A 258 -3.59 -15.18 -1.70
C ASN A 258 -2.55 -14.89 -0.61
N LEU A 259 -2.94 -15.11 0.64
CA LEU A 259 -2.17 -14.76 1.82
C LEU A 259 -1.66 -16.02 2.52
N ARG A 260 -0.44 -15.97 3.04
CA ARG A 260 0.05 -16.91 4.07
C ARG A 260 0.30 -16.14 5.36
N GLY A 261 -0.28 -16.60 6.46
CA GLY A 261 -0.20 -15.89 7.74
C GLY A 261 -1.25 -14.79 7.83
N SER A 262 -0.83 -13.61 8.27
CA SER A 262 -1.71 -12.50 8.66
C SER A 262 -1.55 -11.29 7.74
N GLY A 263 -2.60 -10.49 7.60
CA GLY A 263 -2.63 -9.26 6.77
C GLY A 263 -1.97 -8.04 7.42
N ARG A 264 -1.14 -8.23 8.45
CA ARG A 264 -0.43 -7.20 9.23
C ARG A 264 1.05 -7.57 9.39
#